data_AF-A0AAV7KUA4-F1
#
_entry.id   AF-A0AAV7KUA4-F1
#
_cell.length_a   1.000
_cell.length_b   1.000
_cell.length_c   1.000
_cell.angle_alpha   90.00
_cell.angle_beta   90.00
_cell.angle_gamma   90.00
#
_symmetry.space_group_name_H-M   'P 1'
#
loop_
_entity.id
_entity.type
_entity.pdbx_description
1 polymer ?
#
loop_
_entity_poly.entity_id
_entity_poly.type
_entity_poly.pdbx_seq_one_letter_code
_entity_poly.pdbx_strand_id
1 'polypeptide(L)'
;MQTAMASQLIRGQFIAIAPRQNALRHAKHRQLAGDIRALEETHRQSGSLAVRIQLTTQRKQLRALDEDKAAYALLRTKQRFYTGENKAGQLLAHRLRTQATKHRVAELRLPDDTLSCQDEAIRLQFEQFYSDLYSTEEVDPLEIEEYHDTAPVARLRPRDNTTLENDITTTEVLATIHRLKPNKAPARTALAQSVTKRWAHSWL
;
A
#
# COMPACT_ATOMS: atom_id res chain seq x y z
N MET A 1 -3.36 -26.34 -20.16
CA MET A 1 -2.23 -27.09 -19.54
C MET A 1 -0.98 -27.12 -20.42
N GLN A 2 -1.07 -27.41 -21.72
CA GLN A 2 0.12 -27.51 -22.60
C GLN A 2 0.97 -26.23 -22.69
N THR A 3 0.35 -25.04 -22.70
CA THR A 3 1.07 -23.74 -22.75
C THR A 3 1.84 -23.41 -21.46
N ALA A 4 1.31 -23.83 -20.31
CA ALA A 4 1.96 -23.63 -19.02
C ALA A 4 3.22 -24.52 -18.88
N MET A 5 3.13 -25.79 -19.34
CA MET A 5 4.29 -26.68 -19.36
C MET A 5 5.37 -26.22 -20.35
N ALA A 6 4.97 -25.72 -21.53
CA ALA A 6 5.92 -25.15 -22.49
C ALA A 6 6.69 -23.94 -21.91
N SER A 7 6.00 -23.03 -21.21
CA SER A 7 6.65 -21.89 -20.55
C SER A 7 7.64 -22.31 -19.46
N GLN A 8 7.30 -23.33 -18.67
CA GLN A 8 8.18 -23.87 -17.62
C GLN A 8 9.44 -24.54 -18.19
N LEU A 9 9.30 -25.32 -19.27
CA LEU A 9 10.44 -25.96 -19.95
C LEU A 9 11.41 -24.92 -20.52
N ILE A 10 10.89 -23.90 -21.21
CA ILE A 10 11.69 -22.81 -21.78
C ILE A 10 12.45 -22.07 -20.66
N ARG A 11 11.78 -21.75 -19.54
CA ARG A 11 12.42 -21.12 -18.38
C ARG A 11 13.54 -22.00 -17.80
N GLY A 12 13.31 -23.30 -17.67
CA GLY A 12 14.31 -24.26 -17.18
C GLY A 12 15.57 -24.26 -18.04
N GLN A 13 15.43 -24.26 -19.37
CA GLN A 13 16.55 -24.16 -20.29
C GLN A 13 17.33 -22.85 -20.12
N PHE A 14 16.65 -21.70 -20.00
CA PHE A 14 17.31 -20.42 -19.75
C PHE A 14 18.08 -20.41 -18.43
N ILE A 15 17.52 -20.95 -17.36
CA ILE A 15 18.19 -21.06 -16.05
C ILE A 15 19.45 -21.93 -16.15
N ALA A 16 19.40 -23.03 -16.91
CA ALA A 16 20.57 -23.89 -17.11
C ALA A 16 21.69 -23.21 -17.92
N ILE A 17 21.34 -22.38 -18.90
CA ILE A 17 22.31 -21.71 -19.79
C ILE A 17 22.90 -20.43 -19.18
N ALA A 18 22.14 -19.73 -18.33
CA ALA A 18 22.53 -18.42 -17.77
C ALA A 18 23.87 -18.41 -17.02
N PRO A 19 24.22 -19.41 -16.17
CA PRO A 19 25.52 -19.43 -15.48
C PRO A 19 26.70 -19.44 -16.45
N ARG A 20 26.62 -20.26 -17.51
CA ARG A 20 27.65 -20.34 -18.55
C ARG A 20 27.81 -19.02 -19.28
N GLN A 21 26.70 -18.38 -19.66
CA GLN A 21 26.75 -17.07 -20.32
C GLN A 21 27.33 -15.98 -19.41
N ASN A 22 26.98 -15.97 -18.12
CA ASN A 22 27.54 -15.04 -17.16
C ASN A 22 29.05 -15.26 -16.97
N ALA A 23 29.49 -16.51 -16.87
CA ALA A 23 30.92 -16.84 -16.78
C ALA A 23 31.71 -16.33 -18.00
N LEU A 24 31.17 -16.54 -19.21
CA LEU A 24 31.79 -16.05 -20.45
C LEU A 24 31.87 -14.52 -20.48
N ARG A 25 30.81 -13.81 -20.07
CA ARG A 25 30.80 -12.34 -19.98
C ARG A 25 31.83 -11.84 -18.98
N HIS A 26 31.92 -12.46 -17.80
CA HIS A 26 32.91 -12.10 -16.78
C HIS A 26 34.35 -12.40 -17.21
N ALA A 27 34.59 -13.48 -17.96
CA ALA A 27 35.89 -13.78 -18.52
C ALA A 27 36.31 -12.72 -19.54
N LYS A 28 35.41 -12.35 -20.47
CA LYS A 28 35.65 -11.30 -21.46
C LYS A 28 35.92 -9.92 -20.82
N HIS A 29 35.18 -9.58 -19.76
CA HIS A 29 35.39 -8.34 -19.01
C HIS A 29 36.78 -8.30 -18.36
N ARG A 30 37.18 -9.40 -17.68
CA ARG A 30 38.51 -9.53 -17.09
C ARG A 30 39.63 -9.46 -18.12
N GLN A 31 39.44 -10.10 -19.27
CA GLN A 31 40.41 -10.07 -20.36
C GLN A 31 40.61 -8.63 -20.86
N LEU A 32 39.53 -7.93 -21.23
CA LEU A 32 39.60 -6.55 -21.70
C LEU A 32 40.20 -5.60 -20.66
N ALA A 33 39.87 -5.79 -19.37
CA ALA A 33 40.46 -5.00 -18.30
C ALA A 33 41.98 -5.26 -18.13
N GLY A 34 42.43 -6.51 -18.32
CA GLY A 34 43.84 -6.87 -18.33
C GLY A 34 44.58 -6.28 -19.53
N ASP A 35 44.00 -6.41 -20.72
CA ASP A 35 44.57 -5.89 -21.96
C ASP A 35 44.72 -4.36 -21.91
N ILE A 36 43.71 -3.64 -21.38
CA ILE A 36 43.77 -2.19 -21.19
C ILE A 36 44.93 -1.81 -20.25
N ARG A 37 45.14 -2.54 -19.14
CA ARG A 37 46.25 -2.26 -18.21
C ARG A 37 47.61 -2.48 -18.89
N ALA A 38 47.76 -3.52 -19.68
CA ALA A 38 48.99 -3.79 -20.43
C ALA A 38 49.23 -2.72 -21.51
N LEU A 39 48.19 -2.31 -22.25
CA LEU A 39 48.27 -1.24 -23.23
C LEU A 39 48.54 0.13 -22.59
N GLU A 40 48.03 0.40 -21.40
CA GLU A 40 48.33 1.64 -20.66
C GLU A 40 49.81 1.72 -20.27
N GLU A 41 50.39 0.61 -19.82
CA GLU A 41 51.81 0.57 -19.45
C GLU A 41 52.72 0.73 -20.68
N THR A 42 52.41 0.02 -21.78
CA THR A 42 53.15 0.16 -23.05
C THR A 42 52.98 1.55 -23.66
N HIS A 43 51.80 2.19 -23.52
CA HIS A 43 51.59 3.57 -23.98
C HIS A 43 52.39 4.57 -23.14
N ARG A 44 52.47 4.36 -21.81
CA ARG A 44 53.26 5.21 -20.90
C ARG A 44 54.75 5.20 -21.27
N GLN A 45 55.26 4.06 -21.73
CA GLN A 45 56.67 3.89 -22.11
C GLN A 45 56.97 4.35 -23.54
N SER A 46 56.07 4.06 -24.51
CA SER A 46 56.34 4.28 -25.94
C SER A 46 55.75 5.56 -26.53
N GLY A 47 54.70 6.13 -25.94
CA GLY A 47 53.98 7.28 -26.50
C GLY A 47 53.32 7.05 -27.87
N SER A 48 53.28 5.80 -28.37
CA SER A 48 52.87 5.50 -29.74
C SER A 48 51.38 5.76 -30.01
N LEU A 49 51.10 6.39 -31.15
CA LEU A 49 49.73 6.65 -31.63
C LEU A 49 48.95 5.35 -31.90
N ALA A 50 49.63 4.31 -32.40
CA ALA A 50 49.01 3.02 -32.70
C ALA A 50 48.48 2.34 -31.43
N VAL A 51 49.28 2.36 -30.34
CA VAL A 51 48.88 1.83 -29.03
C VAL A 51 47.69 2.63 -28.48
N ARG A 52 47.68 3.95 -28.67
CA ARG A 52 46.57 4.81 -28.27
C ARG A 52 45.26 4.45 -28.97
N ILE A 53 45.30 4.18 -30.28
CA ILE A 53 44.13 3.76 -31.06
C ILE A 53 43.59 2.41 -30.56
N GLN A 54 44.48 1.43 -30.34
CA GLN A 54 44.09 0.13 -29.80
C GLN A 54 43.44 0.25 -28.40
N LEU A 55 44.03 1.06 -27.53
CA LEU A 55 43.52 1.33 -26.19
C LEU A 55 42.14 2.00 -26.22
N THR A 56 41.92 2.98 -27.11
CA THR A 56 40.57 3.57 -27.29
C THR A 56 39.54 2.54 -27.77
N THR A 57 39.95 1.62 -28.64
CA THR A 57 39.10 0.56 -29.17
C THR A 57 38.69 -0.43 -28.07
N GLN A 58 39.66 -0.90 -27.27
CA GLN A 58 39.38 -1.81 -26.15
C GLN A 58 38.54 -1.15 -25.06
N ARG A 59 38.79 0.12 -24.73
CA ARG A 59 37.94 0.89 -23.80
C ARG A 59 36.50 1.01 -24.31
N LYS A 60 36.30 1.20 -25.61
CA LYS A 60 34.95 1.24 -26.21
C LYS A 60 34.25 -0.11 -26.08
N GLN A 61 34.97 -1.21 -26.30
CA GLN A 61 34.42 -2.57 -26.13
C GLN A 61 34.06 -2.87 -24.67
N LEU A 62 34.87 -2.44 -23.71
CA LEU A 62 34.56 -2.59 -22.28
C LEU A 62 33.32 -1.78 -21.90
N ARG A 63 33.23 -0.51 -22.34
CA ARG A 63 32.06 0.33 -22.11
C ARG A 63 30.78 -0.27 -22.66
N ALA A 64 30.81 -0.84 -23.86
CA ALA A 64 29.64 -1.50 -24.44
C ALA A 64 29.14 -2.67 -23.55
N LEU A 65 30.04 -3.46 -22.95
CA LEU A 65 29.65 -4.52 -22.01
C LEU A 65 29.03 -3.97 -20.72
N ASP A 66 29.55 -2.86 -20.22
CA ASP A 66 29.02 -2.21 -19.02
C ASP A 66 27.65 -1.54 -19.31
N GLU A 67 27.48 -0.96 -20.50
CA GLU A 67 26.21 -0.40 -20.99
C GLU A 67 25.14 -1.49 -21.11
N ASP A 68 25.46 -2.65 -21.69
CA ASP A 68 24.55 -3.81 -21.75
C ASP A 68 24.11 -4.26 -20.35
N LYS A 69 25.05 -4.28 -19.39
CA LYS A 69 24.77 -4.65 -18.00
C LYS A 69 23.86 -3.61 -17.32
N ALA A 70 24.13 -2.32 -17.55
CA ALA A 70 23.30 -1.24 -17.03
C ALA A 70 21.89 -1.26 -17.63
N ALA A 71 21.78 -1.48 -18.94
CA ALA A 71 20.50 -1.63 -19.65
C ALA A 71 19.71 -2.82 -19.11
N TYR A 72 20.35 -3.96 -18.88
CA TYR A 72 19.72 -5.14 -18.27
C TYR A 72 19.25 -4.87 -16.83
N ALA A 73 20.05 -4.19 -16.02
CA ALA A 73 19.66 -3.79 -14.66
C ALA A 73 18.44 -2.84 -14.68
N LEU A 74 18.44 -1.87 -15.58
CA LEU A 74 17.33 -0.92 -15.77
C LEU A 74 16.06 -1.60 -16.31
N LEU A 75 16.20 -2.60 -17.18
CA LEU A 75 15.08 -3.42 -17.60
C LEU A 75 14.50 -4.18 -16.39
N ARG A 76 15.35 -4.75 -15.54
CA ARG A 76 14.94 -5.52 -14.35
C ARG A 76 14.28 -4.65 -13.28
N THR A 77 14.72 -3.40 -13.10
CA THR A 77 14.04 -2.46 -12.18
C THR A 77 12.70 -1.98 -12.74
N LYS A 78 12.58 -1.81 -14.06
CA LYS A 78 11.31 -1.49 -14.74
C LYS A 78 10.36 -2.70 -14.81
N GLN A 79 10.88 -3.92 -14.70
CA GLN A 79 10.10 -5.14 -14.62
C GLN A 79 9.32 -5.13 -13.30
N ARG A 80 8.10 -4.60 -13.33
CA ARG A 80 7.13 -4.65 -12.23
C ARG A 80 7.14 -6.07 -11.64
N PHE A 81 7.34 -6.15 -10.33
CA PHE A 81 7.31 -7.36 -9.50
C PHE A 81 6.26 -8.36 -9.99
N TYR A 82 6.71 -9.30 -10.82
CA TYR A 82 5.90 -10.38 -11.37
C TYR A 82 5.99 -11.57 -10.42
N THR A 83 5.62 -11.36 -9.16
CA THR A 83 5.49 -12.43 -8.18
C THR A 83 4.05 -12.91 -8.19
N GLY A 84 3.73 -13.81 -9.12
CA GLY A 84 2.73 -14.88 -8.96
C GLY A 84 1.28 -14.58 -8.58
N GLU A 85 0.86 -13.33 -8.36
CA GLU A 85 -0.51 -13.02 -7.95
C GLU A 85 -1.42 -12.74 -9.14
N ASN A 86 -2.64 -13.28 -9.06
CA ASN A 86 -3.79 -12.89 -9.88
C ASN A 86 -3.88 -11.35 -9.96
N LYS A 87 -4.38 -10.80 -11.07
CA LYS A 87 -4.67 -9.37 -11.29
C LYS A 87 -5.34 -8.69 -10.07
N ALA A 88 -6.15 -9.43 -9.32
CA ALA A 88 -6.73 -8.97 -8.06
C ALA A 88 -5.70 -8.61 -6.96
N GLY A 89 -4.67 -9.43 -6.76
CA GLY A 89 -3.59 -9.17 -5.78
C GLY A 89 -2.77 -7.93 -6.14
N GLN A 90 -2.54 -7.69 -7.44
CA GLN A 90 -1.87 -6.46 -7.90
C GLN A 90 -2.68 -5.20 -7.59
N LEU A 91 -3.98 -5.23 -7.85
CA LEU A 91 -4.87 -4.12 -7.54
C LEU A 91 -4.94 -3.87 -6.03
N LEU A 92 -4.96 -4.94 -5.23
CA LEU A 92 -4.94 -4.84 -3.78
C LEU A 92 -3.62 -4.23 -3.27
N ALA A 93 -2.47 -4.74 -3.71
CA ALA A 93 -1.16 -4.21 -3.32
C ALA A 93 -1.00 -2.75 -3.74
N HIS A 94 -1.46 -2.36 -4.92
CA HIS A 94 -1.44 -0.96 -5.38
C HIS A 94 -2.36 -0.08 -4.53
N ARG A 95 -3.56 -0.56 -4.20
CA ARG A 95 -4.49 0.14 -3.32
C ARG A 95 -3.91 0.32 -1.93
N LEU A 96 -3.35 -0.74 -1.33
CA LEU A 96 -2.72 -0.69 -0.01
C LEU A 96 -1.55 0.29 0.03
N ARG A 97 -0.68 0.29 -0.99
CA ARG A 97 0.42 1.27 -1.10
C ARG A 97 -0.10 2.70 -1.20
N THR A 98 -1.05 2.94 -2.10
CA THR A 98 -1.66 4.28 -2.28
C THR A 98 -2.35 4.75 -1.00
N GLN A 99 -3.03 3.85 -0.29
CA GLN A 99 -3.68 4.14 0.98
C GLN A 99 -2.64 4.44 2.07
N ALA A 100 -1.61 3.61 2.22
CA ALA A 100 -0.54 3.82 3.18
C ALA A 100 0.19 5.16 2.96
N THR A 101 0.46 5.54 1.70
CA THR A 101 1.09 6.82 1.38
C THR A 101 0.18 8.01 1.65
N LYS A 102 -1.14 7.88 1.39
CA LYS A 102 -2.11 8.95 1.64
C LYS A 102 -2.29 9.25 3.14
N HIS A 103 -2.21 8.22 3.97
CA HIS A 103 -2.38 8.36 5.42
C HIS A 103 -1.06 8.50 6.18
N ARG A 104 0.09 8.55 5.47
CA ARG A 104 1.38 8.75 6.12
C ARG A 104 1.51 10.20 6.56
N VAL A 105 1.65 10.41 7.86
CA VAL A 105 2.05 11.71 8.42
C VAL A 105 3.53 11.92 8.07
N ALA A 106 3.81 12.90 7.22
CA ALA A 106 5.18 13.20 6.79
C ALA A 106 5.92 14.10 7.79
N GLU A 107 5.18 15.03 8.40
CA GLU A 107 5.69 16.03 9.32
C GLU A 107 4.65 16.30 10.40
N LEU A 108 5.12 16.60 11.61
CA LEU A 108 4.28 16.94 12.75
C LEU A 108 4.88 18.17 13.44
N ARG A 109 4.01 19.08 13.89
CA ARG A 109 4.41 20.21 14.74
C ARG A 109 4.45 19.75 16.19
N LEU A 110 5.60 19.93 16.82
CA LEU A 110 5.84 19.62 18.24
C LEU A 110 5.31 20.74 19.14
N PRO A 111 5.20 20.51 20.47
CA PRO A 111 4.78 21.53 21.44
C PRO A 111 5.69 22.76 21.44
N ASP A 112 6.99 22.57 21.14
CA ASP A 112 7.99 23.64 21.02
C ASP A 112 7.91 24.42 19.70
N ASP A 113 6.81 24.27 18.96
CA ASP A 113 6.54 24.94 17.68
C ASP A 113 7.45 24.55 16.51
N THR A 114 8.28 23.53 16.70
CA THR A 114 9.19 22.99 15.69
C THR A 114 8.53 21.90 14.85
N LEU A 115 8.89 21.84 13.56
CA LEU A 115 8.45 20.76 12.67
C LEU A 115 9.43 19.59 12.75
N SER A 116 8.90 18.39 12.99
CA SER A 116 9.68 17.16 12.99
C SER A 116 9.23 16.22 11.87
N CYS A 117 10.21 15.70 11.14
CA CYS A 117 10.05 14.67 10.10
C CYS A 117 10.55 13.29 10.57
N GLN A 118 11.00 13.18 11.82
CA GLN A 118 11.57 11.95 12.37
C GLN A 118 10.46 11.03 12.90
N ASP A 119 10.38 9.81 12.37
CA ASP A 119 9.35 8.83 12.73
C ASP A 119 9.27 8.56 14.26
N GLU A 120 10.41 8.54 14.94
CA GLU A 120 10.48 8.33 16.40
C GLU A 120 9.84 9.48 17.19
N ALA A 121 10.14 10.72 16.80
CA ALA A 121 9.58 11.91 17.42
C ALA A 121 8.07 12.03 17.16
N ILE A 122 7.64 11.74 15.93
CA ILE A 122 6.22 11.74 15.56
C ILE A 122 5.47 10.69 16.40
N ARG A 123 6.02 9.46 16.50
CA ARG A 123 5.40 8.39 17.29
C ARG A 123 5.27 8.76 18.76
N LEU A 124 6.34 9.27 19.37
CA LEU A 124 6.34 9.69 20.78
C LEU A 124 5.29 10.76 21.04
N GLN A 125 5.18 11.75 20.15
CA GLN A 125 4.20 12.82 20.29
C GLN A 125 2.75 12.31 20.18
N PHE A 126 2.48 11.37 19.27
CA PHE A 126 1.17 10.72 19.20
C PHE A 126 0.84 9.94 20.47
N GLU A 127 1.83 9.21 21.01
CA GLU A 127 1.66 8.44 22.24
C GLU A 127 1.34 9.34 23.43
N GLN A 128 2.11 10.42 23.62
CA GLN A 128 1.87 11.42 24.66
C GLN A 128 0.50 12.07 24.51
N PHE A 129 0.16 12.56 23.31
CA PHE A 129 -1.12 13.21 23.06
C PHE A 129 -2.31 12.32 23.41
N TYR A 130 -2.31 11.05 22.97
CA TYR A 130 -3.40 10.15 23.28
C TYR A 130 -3.37 9.63 24.71
N SER A 131 -2.20 9.49 25.32
CA SER A 131 -2.07 9.18 26.74
C SER A 131 -2.73 10.28 27.56
N ASP A 132 -2.45 11.54 27.27
CA ASP A 132 -3.02 12.69 27.98
C ASP A 132 -4.53 12.81 27.72
N LEU A 133 -4.97 12.66 26.46
CA LEU A 133 -6.38 12.75 26.08
C LEU A 133 -7.27 11.71 26.77
N TYR A 134 -6.73 10.50 26.99
CA TYR A 134 -7.45 9.41 27.65
C TYR A 134 -7.00 9.16 29.09
N SER A 135 -6.13 10.01 29.62
CA SER A 135 -5.83 10.01 31.03
C SER A 135 -7.08 10.50 31.74
N THR A 136 -7.70 9.63 32.53
CA THR A 136 -8.86 10.00 33.34
C THR A 136 -8.44 11.06 34.35
N GLU A 137 -8.91 12.28 34.15
CA GLU A 137 -9.01 13.25 35.24
C GLU A 137 -10.06 12.71 36.23
N GLU A 138 -9.74 12.70 37.53
CA GLU A 138 -10.73 12.43 38.57
C GLU A 138 -11.69 13.63 38.62
N VAL A 139 -12.71 13.60 37.75
CA VAL A 139 -13.75 14.63 37.72
C VAL A 139 -14.67 14.42 38.93
N ASP A 140 -14.94 15.49 39.67
CA ASP A 140 -15.87 15.45 40.79
C ASP A 140 -17.28 15.10 40.25
N PRO A 141 -17.96 14.06 40.77
CA PRO A 141 -19.33 13.74 40.37
C PRO A 141 -20.28 14.93 40.48
N LEU A 142 -20.02 15.89 41.38
CA LEU A 142 -20.83 17.12 41.50
C LEU A 142 -20.71 18.03 40.27
N GLU A 143 -19.53 18.12 39.66
CA GLU A 143 -19.29 18.92 38.45
C GLU A 143 -19.99 18.30 37.23
N ILE A 144 -20.07 16.98 37.18
CA ILE A 144 -20.82 16.24 36.15
C ILE A 144 -22.33 16.51 36.30
N GLU A 145 -22.86 16.46 37.52
CA GLU A 145 -24.26 16.79 37.79
C GLU A 145 -24.60 18.24 37.43
N GLU A 146 -23.75 19.20 37.83
CA GLU A 146 -23.92 20.60 37.49
C GLU A 146 -23.87 20.84 35.97
N TYR A 147 -22.97 20.17 35.25
CA TYR A 147 -22.92 20.22 33.80
C TYR A 147 -24.19 19.64 33.16
N HIS A 148 -24.71 18.51 33.65
CA HIS A 148 -25.95 17.93 33.12
C HIS A 148 -27.17 18.83 33.33
N ASP A 149 -27.22 19.57 34.44
CA ASP A 149 -28.30 20.49 34.75
C ASP A 149 -28.21 21.82 33.97
N THR A 150 -26.98 22.31 33.74
CA THR A 150 -26.73 23.58 33.05
C THR A 150 -26.55 23.44 31.54
N ALA A 151 -26.24 22.25 31.04
CA ALA A 151 -26.03 22.02 29.62
C ALA A 151 -27.31 22.37 28.83
N PRO A 152 -27.19 23.14 27.73
CA PRO A 152 -28.31 23.50 26.87
C PRO A 152 -28.73 22.30 26.00
N VAL A 153 -29.17 21.22 26.63
CA VAL A 153 -29.77 20.09 25.93
C VAL A 153 -31.21 20.46 25.62
N ALA A 154 -31.57 20.46 24.33
CA ALA A 154 -32.94 20.68 23.91
C ALA A 154 -33.85 19.60 24.53
N ARG A 155 -34.65 19.99 25.53
CA ARG A 155 -35.63 19.10 26.15
C ARG A 155 -36.72 18.78 25.13
N LEU A 156 -37.05 17.49 24.99
CA LEU A 156 -38.14 17.05 24.13
C LEU A 156 -39.45 17.69 24.59
N ARG A 157 -40.30 18.05 23.63
CA ARG A 157 -41.64 18.58 23.96
C ARG A 157 -42.46 17.47 24.64
N PRO A 158 -43.33 17.78 25.61
CA PRO A 158 -44.12 16.77 26.32
C PRO A 158 -44.91 15.84 25.40
N ARG A 159 -45.40 16.36 24.27
CA ARG A 159 -46.10 15.58 23.23
C ARG A 159 -45.20 14.56 22.53
N ASP A 160 -43.96 14.93 22.23
CA ASP A 160 -43.01 14.03 21.57
C ASP A 160 -42.53 12.97 22.55
N ASN A 161 -42.34 13.35 23.83
CA ASN A 161 -41.95 12.41 24.89
C ASN A 161 -43.03 11.34 25.14
N THR A 162 -44.29 11.77 25.31
CA THR A 162 -45.42 10.85 25.46
C THR A 162 -45.61 9.94 24.24
N THR A 163 -45.29 10.41 23.04
CA THR A 163 -45.36 9.57 21.83
C THR A 163 -44.25 8.51 21.82
N LEU A 164 -43.06 8.83 22.33
CA LEU A 164 -41.92 7.91 22.42
C LEU A 164 -42.03 6.91 23.58
N GLU A 165 -42.72 7.29 24.66
CA GLU A 165 -42.95 6.43 25.84
C GLU A 165 -44.11 5.43 25.63
N ASN A 166 -44.97 5.64 24.63
CA ASN A 166 -46.04 4.71 24.29
C ASN A 166 -45.49 3.45 23.61
N ASP A 167 -46.21 2.32 23.81
CA ASP A 167 -45.88 1.08 23.12
C ASP A 167 -45.94 1.22 21.60
N ILE A 168 -45.00 0.57 20.91
CA ILE A 168 -44.93 0.56 19.45
C ILE A 168 -46.17 -0.12 18.88
N THR A 169 -46.95 0.62 18.09
CA THR A 169 -48.19 0.11 17.51
C THR A 169 -47.95 -0.69 16.24
N THR A 170 -48.80 -1.68 15.98
CA THR A 170 -48.71 -2.53 14.77
C THR A 170 -48.88 -1.69 13.48
N THR A 171 -49.68 -0.63 13.53
CA THR A 171 -49.88 0.30 12.41
C THR A 171 -48.62 1.09 12.08
N GLU A 172 -47.84 1.49 13.08
CA GLU A 172 -46.55 2.15 12.90
C GLU A 172 -45.51 1.21 12.26
N VAL A 173 -45.46 -0.04 12.72
CA VAL A 173 -44.59 -1.07 12.12
C VAL A 173 -44.96 -1.32 10.66
N LEU A 174 -46.25 -1.43 10.34
CA LEU A 174 -46.69 -1.58 8.95
C LEU A 174 -46.37 -0.34 8.10
N ALA A 175 -46.60 0.87 8.63
CA ALA A 175 -46.31 2.11 7.93
C ALA A 175 -44.81 2.27 7.64
N THR A 176 -43.94 1.89 8.58
CA THR A 176 -42.49 1.90 8.39
C THR A 176 -42.05 0.85 7.36
N ILE A 177 -42.57 -0.39 7.41
CA ILE A 177 -42.31 -1.43 6.39
C ILE A 177 -42.70 -0.94 4.99
N HIS A 178 -43.80 -0.22 4.85
CA HIS A 178 -44.26 0.30 3.57
C HIS A 178 -43.37 1.45 3.05
N ARG A 179 -42.79 2.26 3.94
CA ARG A 179 -41.89 3.38 3.60
C ARG A 179 -40.45 2.96 3.34
N LEU A 180 -40.03 1.77 3.79
CA LEU A 180 -38.69 1.26 3.56
C LEU A 180 -38.44 1.03 2.05
N LYS A 181 -37.33 1.57 1.54
CA LYS A 181 -36.90 1.31 0.16
C LYS A 181 -36.59 -0.18 -0.04
N PRO A 182 -37.01 -0.79 -1.16
CA PRO A 182 -36.73 -2.19 -1.40
C PRO A 182 -35.22 -2.45 -1.48
N ASN A 183 -34.77 -3.63 -1.02
CA ASN A 183 -33.38 -4.12 -1.09
C ASN A 183 -32.30 -3.33 -0.31
N LYS A 184 -32.68 -2.52 0.69
CA LYS A 184 -31.72 -1.77 1.52
C LYS A 184 -31.58 -2.26 2.97
N ALA A 185 -32.31 -3.30 3.38
CA ALA A 185 -32.19 -3.83 4.73
C ALA A 185 -30.89 -4.65 4.88
N PRO A 186 -30.04 -4.35 5.88
CA PRO A 186 -28.81 -5.09 6.12
C PRO A 186 -29.12 -6.36 6.92
N ALA A 187 -29.75 -7.36 6.30
CA ALA A 187 -29.95 -8.66 6.92
C ALA A 187 -29.19 -9.74 6.14
N ARG A 188 -28.21 -10.34 6.81
CA ARG A 188 -27.42 -11.50 6.35
C ARG A 188 -28.22 -12.82 6.37
N THR A 189 -29.54 -12.74 6.50
CA THR A 189 -30.47 -13.88 6.48
C THR A 189 -31.34 -13.76 5.23
N ALA A 190 -31.34 -14.80 4.42
CA ALA A 190 -31.96 -14.89 3.10
C ALA A 190 -33.51 -14.87 3.11
N LEU A 191 -34.14 -14.16 4.03
CA LEU A 191 -35.57 -13.89 4.02
C LEU A 191 -35.77 -12.52 3.38
N ALA A 192 -35.94 -12.55 2.05
CA ALA A 192 -36.24 -11.37 1.25
C ALA A 192 -37.46 -10.61 1.81
N GLN A 193 -37.51 -9.29 1.61
CA GLN A 193 -38.64 -8.43 2.00
C GLN A 193 -40.01 -8.89 1.44
N SER A 194 -40.01 -9.76 0.44
CA SER A 194 -41.22 -10.45 -0.05
C SER A 194 -41.82 -11.39 1.00
N VAL A 195 -41.00 -12.00 1.87
CA VAL A 195 -41.44 -12.85 2.97
C VAL A 195 -42.03 -12.00 4.10
N THR A 196 -41.39 -10.88 4.47
CA THR A 196 -41.90 -10.02 5.56
C THR A 196 -43.23 -9.36 5.20
N LYS A 197 -43.43 -8.90 3.95
CA LYS A 197 -44.74 -8.41 3.47
C LYS A 197 -45.80 -9.50 3.40
N ARG A 198 -45.40 -10.74 3.06
CA ARG A 198 -46.31 -11.90 2.99
C ARG A 198 -46.74 -12.39 4.37
N TRP A 199 -45.85 -12.32 5.36
CA TRP A 199 -46.14 -12.69 6.75
C TRP A 199 -46.97 -11.63 7.49
N ALA A 200 -46.81 -10.34 7.16
CA ALA A 200 -47.65 -9.27 7.71
C ALA A 200 -49.15 -9.42 7.38
N HIS A 201 -49.49 -10.07 6.25
CA HIS A 201 -50.88 -10.38 5.89
C HIS A 201 -51.43 -11.65 6.56
N SER A 202 -50.58 -12.43 7.24
CA SER A 202 -50.95 -13.71 7.86
C SER A 202 -51.15 -13.62 9.38
N TRP A 203 -50.80 -12.49 10.00
CA TRP A 203 -50.89 -12.25 11.45
C TRP A 203 -51.99 -11.23 11.82
N LEU A 204 -52.81 -10.83 10.85
CA LEU A 204 -54.11 -10.17 11.03
C LEU A 204 -55.21 -11.20 10.74
#